data_AF-A0A941DM65-F1
#
_entry.id   AF-A0A941DM65-F1
#
_cell.length_a   1.000
_cell.length_b   1.000
_cell.length_c   1.000
_cell.angle_alpha   90.00
_cell.angle_beta   90.00
_cell.angle_gamma   90.00
#
_symmetry.space_group_name_H-M   'P 1'
#
loop_
_entity.id
_entity.type
_entity.pdbx_description
1 polymer ?
#
loop_
_entity_poly.entity_id
_entity_poly.type
_entity_poly.pdbx_seq_one_letter_code
_entity_poly.pdbx_strand_id
1 'polypeptide(L)'
;MQAVSPVPVTIVTGADYAAREQAIATAIASFPDSAHAVLLEGLPQGNALLHPSAQIALQRIAPGCICCAGQLTLKVSLNRLLRPRPARLWLAMASSAHYDSLCELLKNAPYSEILLADQHISL
;
A
#
# COMPACT_ATOMS: atom_id res chain seq x y z
N MET A 1 -24.94 -14.77 -2.94
CA MET A 1 -24.04 -13.60 -2.82
C MET A 1 -22.83 -14.07 -2.03
N GLN A 2 -21.67 -14.27 -2.66
CA GLN A 2 -20.45 -14.59 -1.90
C GLN A 2 -20.03 -13.32 -1.16
N ALA A 3 -19.89 -13.40 0.16
CA ALA A 3 -19.35 -12.30 0.95
C ALA A 3 -17.91 -12.06 0.48
N VAL A 4 -17.67 -10.89 -0.09
CA VAL A 4 -16.32 -10.42 -0.35
C VAL A 4 -15.70 -10.10 1.00
N SER A 5 -14.65 -10.81 1.39
CA SER A 5 -13.85 -10.40 2.53
C SER A 5 -13.15 -9.06 2.21
N PRO A 6 -13.23 -8.06 3.09
CA PRO A 6 -12.51 -6.81 2.89
C PRO A 6 -11.00 -7.06 2.93
N VAL A 7 -10.25 -6.34 2.12
CA VAL A 7 -8.80 -6.45 2.00
C VAL A 7 -8.15 -5.70 3.18
N PRO A 8 -7.43 -6.38 4.10
CA PRO A 8 -6.68 -5.71 5.14
C PRO A 8 -5.60 -4.79 4.56
N VAL A 9 -5.48 -3.59 5.13
CA VAL A 9 -4.55 -2.54 4.72
C VAL A 9 -3.55 -2.27 5.83
N THR A 10 -2.27 -2.40 5.50
CA THR A 10 -1.17 -1.97 6.36
C THR A 10 -0.49 -0.75 5.78
N ILE A 11 -0.38 0.31 6.58
CA ILE A 11 0.31 1.55 6.20
C ILE A 11 1.68 1.56 6.88
N VAL A 12 2.73 1.91 6.13
CA VAL A 12 4.11 2.02 6.61
C VAL A 12 4.58 3.46 6.38
N THR A 13 4.87 4.19 7.45
CA THR A 13 5.38 5.57 7.40
C THR A 13 6.84 5.61 7.83
N GLY A 14 7.67 6.43 7.19
CA GLY A 14 9.05 6.70 7.64
C GLY A 14 9.87 7.30 6.50
N ALA A 15 10.90 8.11 6.79
CA ALA A 15 11.59 8.88 5.73
C ALA A 15 12.39 8.00 4.76
N ASP A 16 13.02 6.94 5.27
CA ASP A 16 13.91 6.06 4.51
C ASP A 16 13.12 5.08 3.62
N TYR A 17 13.35 5.14 2.30
CA TYR A 17 12.69 4.25 1.34
C TYR A 17 13.05 2.77 1.57
N ALA A 18 14.33 2.47 1.78
CA ALA A 18 14.81 1.10 1.94
C ALA A 18 14.26 0.48 3.22
N ALA A 19 14.17 1.26 4.31
CA ALA A 19 13.56 0.81 5.55
C ALA A 19 12.07 0.44 5.37
N ARG A 20 11.29 1.26 4.67
CA ARG A 20 9.87 0.96 4.37
C ARG A 20 9.72 -0.28 3.50
N GLU A 21 10.54 -0.40 2.45
CA GLU A 21 10.51 -1.54 1.53
C GLU A 21 10.91 -2.84 2.26
N GLN A 22 11.92 -2.79 3.12
CA GLN A 22 12.36 -3.90 3.95
C GLN A 22 11.28 -4.34 4.94
N ALA A 23 10.62 -3.40 5.62
CA ALA A 23 9.55 -3.72 6.55
C ALA A 23 8.38 -4.46 5.85
N ILE A 24 8.00 -4.01 4.66
CA ILE A 24 6.97 -4.67 3.86
C ILE A 24 7.44 -6.05 3.38
N ALA A 25 8.67 -6.17 2.87
CA ALA A 25 9.23 -7.46 2.43
C ALA A 25 9.24 -8.50 3.57
N THR A 26 9.66 -8.08 4.77
CA THR A 26 9.65 -8.93 5.97
C THR A 26 8.21 -9.33 6.35
N ALA A 27 7.25 -8.40 6.29
CA ALA A 27 5.87 -8.71 6.63
C ALA A 27 5.18 -9.63 5.61
N ILE A 28 5.47 -9.46 4.31
CA ILE A 28 4.97 -10.34 3.24
C ILE A 28 5.46 -11.78 3.43
N ALA A 29 6.69 -11.99 3.92
CA ALA A 29 7.24 -13.31 4.15
C ALA A 29 6.45 -14.15 5.18
N SER A 30 5.66 -13.51 6.06
CA SER A 30 4.74 -14.20 6.98
C SER A 30 3.48 -14.74 6.31
N PHE A 31 3.23 -14.40 5.04
CA PHE A 31 2.04 -14.78 4.27
C PHE A 31 2.41 -15.31 2.86
N PRO A 32 3.15 -16.42 2.78
CA PRO A 32 3.75 -16.91 1.52
C PRO A 32 2.73 -17.31 0.46
N ASP A 33 1.54 -17.76 0.84
CA ASP A 33 0.49 -18.23 -0.08
C ASP A 33 -0.55 -17.16 -0.44
N SER A 34 -0.32 -15.91 -0.03
CA SER A 34 -1.26 -14.80 -0.23
C SER A 34 -0.85 -13.90 -1.39
N ALA A 35 -1.85 -13.38 -2.11
CA ALA A 35 -1.63 -12.32 -3.09
C ALA A 35 -1.53 -10.96 -2.39
N HIS A 36 -0.48 -10.19 -2.68
CA HIS A 36 -0.17 -8.91 -2.06
C HIS A 36 -0.22 -7.80 -3.09
N ALA A 37 -0.89 -6.70 -2.75
CA ALA A 37 -0.76 -5.44 -3.45
C ALA A 37 0.14 -4.51 -2.65
N VAL A 38 1.11 -3.88 -3.31
CA VAL A 38 2.08 -2.99 -2.67
C VAL A 38 2.13 -1.68 -3.45
N LEU A 39 1.89 -0.56 -2.76
CA LEU A 39 2.09 0.79 -3.28
C LEU A 39 3.19 1.48 -2.48
N LEU A 40 4.30 1.81 -3.12
CA LEU A 40 5.43 2.51 -2.49
C LEU A 40 5.54 3.94 -3.02
N GLU A 41 5.60 4.91 -2.11
CA GLU A 41 6.03 6.26 -2.41
C GLU A 41 7.56 6.32 -2.54
N GLY A 42 8.03 6.92 -3.62
CA GLY A 42 9.43 7.07 -3.95
C GLY A 42 9.98 5.95 -4.82
N LEU A 43 11.28 6.01 -5.05
CA LEU A 43 12.03 5.05 -5.85
C LEU A 43 13.20 4.50 -5.03
N PRO A 44 13.62 3.25 -5.28
CA PRO A 44 14.78 2.67 -4.61
C PRO A 44 16.05 3.44 -4.95
N GLN A 45 16.88 3.70 -3.94
CA GLN A 45 18.26 4.13 -4.13
C GLN A 45 19.15 2.89 -4.24
N GLY A 46 19.22 2.31 -5.44
CA GLY A 46 20.00 1.09 -5.70
C GLY A 46 19.12 -0.14 -5.92
N ASN A 47 19.47 -1.27 -5.30
CA ASN A 47 18.75 -2.53 -5.52
C ASN A 47 17.43 -2.54 -4.77
N ALA A 48 16.33 -2.81 -5.50
CA ALA A 48 15.02 -3.00 -4.89
C ALA A 48 14.96 -4.33 -4.13
N LEU A 49 14.34 -4.35 -2.96
CA LEU A 49 14.05 -5.57 -2.21
C LEU A 49 12.76 -6.24 -2.69
N LEU A 50 11.80 -5.45 -3.16
CA LEU A 50 10.52 -5.93 -3.68
C LEU A 50 10.49 -5.86 -5.20
N HIS A 51 10.14 -6.99 -5.82
CA HIS A 51 9.95 -7.12 -7.26
C HIS A 51 8.51 -7.61 -7.55
N PRO A 52 7.89 -7.16 -8.66
CA PRO A 52 6.62 -7.72 -9.09
C PRO A 52 6.74 -9.22 -9.36
N SER A 53 5.75 -9.99 -8.94
CA SER A 53 5.67 -11.45 -9.17
C SER A 53 4.23 -11.88 -9.39
N ALA A 54 3.99 -13.18 -9.57
CA ALA A 54 2.63 -13.72 -9.65
C ALA A 54 1.79 -13.44 -8.39
N GLN A 55 2.46 -13.30 -7.22
CA GLN A 55 1.81 -13.06 -5.93
C GLN A 55 1.98 -11.62 -5.44
N ILE A 56 2.84 -10.81 -6.06
CA ILE A 56 3.10 -9.43 -5.65
C ILE A 56 2.78 -8.47 -6.80
N ALA A 57 1.67 -7.76 -6.68
CA ALA A 57 1.36 -6.61 -7.52
C ALA A 57 2.01 -5.36 -6.91
N LEU A 58 3.09 -4.86 -7.53
CA LEU A 58 3.88 -3.74 -7.01
C LEU A 58 3.74 -2.52 -7.91
N GLN A 59 3.38 -1.38 -7.31
CA GLN A 59 3.44 -0.07 -7.94
C GLN A 59 4.29 0.90 -7.12
N ARG A 60 5.06 1.72 -7.83
CA ARG A 60 5.83 2.82 -7.26
C ARG A 60 5.28 4.12 -7.81
N ILE A 61 5.13 5.12 -6.94
CA ILE A 61 4.66 6.46 -7.32
C ILE A 61 5.66 7.49 -6.83
N ALA A 62 5.73 8.63 -7.51
CA ALA A 62 6.68 9.67 -7.15
C ALA A 62 6.41 10.22 -5.72
N PRO A 63 7.43 10.78 -5.05
CA PRO A 63 7.24 11.48 -3.79
C PRO A 63 6.16 12.58 -3.92
N GLY A 64 5.35 12.75 -2.88
CA GLY A 64 4.20 13.64 -2.87
C GLY A 64 2.97 13.10 -3.60
N CYS A 65 3.04 11.97 -4.31
CA CYS A 65 1.85 11.43 -4.98
C CYS A 65 0.84 10.80 -4.01
N ILE A 66 1.23 10.51 -2.77
CA ILE A 66 0.31 10.07 -1.70
C ILE A 66 -0.36 11.29 -1.02
N CYS A 67 0.14 12.51 -1.24
CA CYS A 67 -0.45 13.72 -0.66
C CYS A 67 -1.64 14.24 -1.49
N CYS A 68 -2.29 15.29 -0.96
CA CYS A 68 -3.49 15.92 -1.52
C CYS A 68 -3.38 16.26 -3.02
N ALA A 69 -2.19 16.66 -3.50
CA ALA A 69 -1.93 17.00 -4.90
C ALA A 69 -1.89 15.77 -5.84
N GLY A 70 -1.57 14.60 -5.29
CA GLY A 70 -1.46 13.33 -6.02
C GLY A 70 -2.67 12.43 -5.93
N GLN A 71 -3.79 12.89 -5.37
CA GLN A 71 -4.98 12.06 -5.08
C GLN A 71 -5.47 11.25 -6.29
N LEU A 72 -5.41 11.77 -7.51
CA LEU A 72 -5.78 11.01 -8.70
C LEU A 72 -4.81 9.85 -8.96
N THR A 73 -3.51 10.09 -8.90
CA THR A 73 -2.47 9.06 -9.06
C THR A 73 -2.64 7.98 -7.99
N LEU A 74 -2.83 8.37 -6.73
CA LEU A 74 -3.11 7.44 -5.63
C LEU A 74 -4.37 6.61 -5.92
N LYS A 75 -5.50 7.24 -6.24
CA LYS A 75 -6.77 6.55 -6.52
C LYS A 75 -6.66 5.60 -7.71
N VAL A 76 -6.02 6.00 -8.80
CA VAL A 76 -5.84 5.14 -9.99
C VAL A 76 -4.94 3.96 -9.65
N SER A 77 -3.81 4.18 -8.97
CA SER A 77 -2.92 3.10 -8.54
C SER A 77 -3.63 2.11 -7.61
N LEU A 78 -4.34 2.62 -6.59
CA LEU A 78 -5.14 1.79 -5.69
C LEU A 78 -6.18 0.96 -6.45
N ASN A 79 -6.97 1.57 -7.33
CA ASN A 79 -7.98 0.86 -8.09
C ASN A 79 -7.38 -0.22 -9.01
N ARG A 80 -6.21 0.03 -9.61
CA ARG A 80 -5.49 -0.97 -10.41
C ARG A 80 -4.99 -2.13 -9.56
N LEU A 81 -4.43 -1.84 -8.39
CA LEU A 81 -3.94 -2.84 -7.43
C LEU A 81 -5.07 -3.67 -6.80
N LEU A 82 -6.24 -3.08 -6.58
CA LEU A 82 -7.39 -3.75 -5.97
C LEU A 82 -8.23 -4.55 -6.98
N ARG A 83 -8.11 -4.26 -8.28
CA ARG A 83 -8.82 -4.98 -9.35
C ARG A 83 -8.64 -6.51 -9.31
N PRO A 84 -7.41 -7.07 -9.15
CA PRO A 84 -7.22 -8.52 -9.03
C PRO A 84 -7.67 -9.11 -7.68
N ARG A 85 -8.20 -8.29 -6.76
CA ARG A 85 -8.63 -8.68 -5.39
C ARG A 85 -7.48 -9.32 -4.59
N PRO A 86 -6.45 -8.55 -4.23
CA PRO A 86 -5.36 -9.06 -3.40
C PRO A 86 -5.89 -9.49 -2.03
N ALA A 87 -5.18 -10.40 -1.37
CA ALA A 87 -5.47 -10.80 0.00
C ALA A 87 -5.03 -9.74 1.00
N ARG A 88 -4.01 -8.93 0.69
CA ARG A 88 -3.51 -7.83 1.55
C ARG A 88 -3.04 -6.64 0.72
N LEU A 89 -3.21 -5.43 1.25
CA LEU A 89 -2.70 -4.18 0.69
C LEU A 89 -1.65 -3.56 1.62
N TRP A 90 -0.52 -3.15 1.04
CA TRP A 90 0.58 -2.48 1.73
C TRP A 90 0.79 -1.10 1.11
N LEU A 91 0.75 -0.05 1.94
CA LEU A 91 0.95 1.33 1.50
C LEU A 91 2.17 1.91 2.23
N ALA A 92 3.20 2.34 1.49
CA ALA A 92 4.36 3.01 2.10
C ALA A 92 4.41 4.49 1.73
N MET A 93 4.56 5.35 2.73
CA MET A 93 4.69 6.79 2.54
C MET A 93 5.86 7.37 3.36
N ALA A 94 6.54 8.38 2.81
CA ALA A 94 7.76 8.94 3.38
C ALA A 94 7.51 9.78 4.65
N SER A 95 6.29 10.29 4.84
CA SER A 95 5.93 11.16 5.96
C SER A 95 4.56 10.79 6.52
N SER A 96 4.44 10.84 7.85
CA SER A 96 3.15 10.73 8.54
C SER A 96 2.31 12.02 8.47
N ALA A 97 2.84 13.12 7.94
CA ALA A 97 2.13 14.41 7.89
C ALA A 97 0.78 14.34 7.14
N HIS A 98 0.65 13.40 6.20
CA HIS A 98 -0.58 13.18 5.42
C HIS A 98 -1.27 11.86 5.76
N TYR A 99 -0.89 11.21 6.86
CA TYR A 99 -1.46 9.93 7.29
C TYR A 99 -2.96 10.04 7.52
N ASP A 100 -3.41 11.08 8.24
CA ASP A 100 -4.82 11.27 8.54
C ASP A 100 -5.66 11.45 7.28
N SER A 101 -5.19 12.27 6.32
CA SER A 101 -5.86 12.46 5.04
C SER A 101 -5.93 11.17 4.21
N LEU A 102 -4.89 10.33 4.25
CA LEU A 102 -4.92 9.00 3.63
C LEU A 102 -5.96 8.11 4.32
N CYS A 103 -5.98 8.06 5.65
CA CYS A 103 -6.96 7.30 6.40
C CYS A 103 -8.39 7.77 6.13
N GLU A 104 -8.63 9.07 6.05
CA GLU A 104 -9.93 9.63 5.65
C GLU A 104 -10.31 9.18 4.24
N LEU A 105 -9.40 9.22 3.28
CA LEU A 105 -9.65 8.71 1.93
C LEU A 105 -10.07 7.23 1.95
N LEU A 106 -9.36 6.38 2.70
CA LEU A 106 -9.64 4.94 2.78
C LEU A 106 -10.96 4.63 3.52
N LYS A 107 -11.40 5.53 4.42
CA LYS A 107 -12.69 5.44 5.12
C LYS A 107 -13.88 5.92 4.29
N ASN A 108 -13.64 6.51 3.12
CA ASN A 108 -14.70 6.94 2.21
C ASN A 108 -15.00 5.88 1.14
N ALA A 109 -16.23 5.86 0.63
CA ALA A 109 -16.59 5.03 -0.50
C ALA A 109 -15.75 5.38 -1.75
N PRO A 110 -15.33 4.39 -2.57
CA PRO A 110 -15.68 2.97 -2.48
C PRO A 110 -14.76 2.15 -1.56
N TYR A 111 -13.71 2.75 -0.99
CA TYR A 111 -12.68 2.00 -0.27
C TYR A 111 -13.19 1.41 1.04
N SER A 112 -14.06 2.12 1.75
CA SER A 112 -14.69 1.64 2.99
C SER A 112 -15.50 0.35 2.83
N GLU A 113 -15.91 0.00 1.62
CA GLU A 113 -16.70 -1.20 1.34
C GLU A 113 -15.82 -2.42 1.02
N ILE A 114 -14.54 -2.20 0.68
CA ILE A 114 -13.64 -3.24 0.18
C ILE A 114 -12.34 -3.35 0.96
N LEU A 115 -12.02 -2.36 1.80
CA LEU A 115 -10.80 -2.32 2.62
C LEU A 115 -11.16 -2.43 4.10
N LEU A 116 -10.26 -3.07 4.84
CA LEU A 116 -10.28 -3.11 6.30
C LEU A 116 -8.96 -2.51 6.80
N ALA A 117 -9.02 -1.50 7.67
CA ALA A 117 -7.81 -1.00 8.32
C ALA A 117 -7.23 -2.10 9.21
N ASP A 118 -6.00 -2.54 8.94
CA ASP A 118 -5.32 -3.60 9.68
C ASP A 118 -4.32 -3.01 10.65
N GLN A 119 -3.26 -2.37 10.14
CA GLN A 119 -2.11 -1.95 10.94
C GLN A 119 -1.44 -0.67 10.41
N HIS A 120 -0.76 0.05 11.31
CA HIS A 120 0.13 1.17 10.98
C HIS A 120 1.50 0.92 11.59
N ILE A 121 2.54 0.93 10.76
CA ILE A 121 3.95 0.76 11.14
C ILE A 121 4.65 2.10 10.94
N SER A 122 5.27 2.64 11.99
CA SER A 122 6.08 3.87 11.92
C SER A 122 7.56 3.52 12.10
N LEU A 123 8.39 3.97 11.15
CA LEU A 123 9.84 3.76 11.08
C LEU A 123 10.60 5.08 11.21
#